data_AF-A0A967MN48-F1
#
_entry.id   AF-A0A967MN48-F1
#
_cell.length_a   1.000
_cell.length_b   1.000
_cell.length_c   1.000
_cell.angle_alpha   90.00
_cell.angle_beta   90.00
_cell.angle_gamma   90.00
#
_symmetry.space_group_name_H-M   'P 1'
#
loop_
_entity.id
_entity.type
_entity.pdbx_description
1 polymer ?
#
loop_
_entity_poly.entity_id
_entity_poly.type
_entity_poly.pdbx_seq_one_letter_code
_entity_poly.pdbx_strand_id
1 'polypeptide(L)' 'VAPRSAADAAAAAGVPTPAEVAEREAVTNHDMAAFVDLLAERVGPGGEWIHYGLTSSDVLDTAGGVLMRDA' A
#
# COMPACT_ATOMS: atom_id res chain seq x y z
N VAL A 1 3.75 5.49 -17.02
CA VAL A 1 2.28 5.49 -17.15
C VAL A 1 1.69 6.32 -16.01
N ALA A 2 1.99 5.99 -14.76
CA ALA A 2 1.77 6.91 -13.64
C ALA A 2 2.58 8.22 -13.80
N PRO A 3 2.00 9.39 -13.49
CA PRO A 3 2.73 10.65 -13.47
C PRO A 3 3.67 10.72 -12.25
N ARG A 4 4.76 11.50 -12.36
CA ARG A 4 5.72 11.68 -11.26
C ARG A 4 5.06 12.22 -9.99
N SER A 5 4.07 13.09 -10.14
CA SER A 5 3.30 13.66 -9.02
C SER A 5 2.61 12.60 -8.17
N ALA A 6 2.21 11.45 -8.73
CA ALA A 6 1.60 10.37 -7.96
C ALA A 6 2.63 9.69 -7.05
N ALA A 7 3.87 9.51 -7.53
CA ALA A 7 4.96 8.99 -6.71
C ALA A 7 5.36 9.97 -5.61
N ASP A 8 5.44 11.27 -5.93
CA ASP A 8 5.74 12.31 -4.95
C ASP A 8 4.64 12.39 -3.86
N ALA A 9 3.37 12.27 -4.24
CA ALA A 9 2.25 12.22 -3.31
C ALA A 9 2.29 10.97 -2.42
N ALA A 10 2.56 9.80 -2.99
CA ALA A 10 2.68 8.55 -2.24
C ALA A 10 3.83 8.58 -1.23
N ALA A 11 4.98 9.17 -1.60
CA ALA A 11 6.12 9.32 -0.71
C ALA A 11 5.85 10.29 0.46
N ALA A 12 4.99 11.28 0.27
CA ALA A 12 4.58 12.22 1.30
C ALA A 12 3.42 11.70 2.18
N ALA A 13 2.73 10.65 1.74
CA ALA A 13 1.59 10.09 2.45
C ALA A 13 2.04 9.32 3.70
N GLY A 14 1.22 9.39 4.76
CA GLY A 14 1.45 8.59 5.97
C GLY A 14 1.03 7.13 5.76
N VAL A 15 1.81 6.18 6.28
CA VAL A 15 1.50 4.75 6.19
C VAL A 15 0.38 4.36 7.18
N PRO A 16 -0.64 3.58 6.76
CA PRO A 16 -1.65 3.05 7.67
C PRO A 16 -1.03 2.24 8.81
N THR A 17 -1.55 2.39 10.02
CA THR A 17 -1.13 1.58 11.16
C THR A 17 -1.75 0.17 11.08
N PRO A 18 -1.16 -0.83 11.74
CA PRO A 18 -1.75 -2.18 11.77
C PRO A 18 -3.18 -2.23 12.30
N ALA A 19 -3.53 -1.36 13.26
CA ALA A 19 -4.88 -1.29 13.81
C ALA A 19 -5.89 -0.80 12.76
N GLU A 20 -5.54 0.24 12.00
CA GLU A 20 -6.40 0.75 10.92
C GLU A 20 -6.59 -0.29 9.80
N VAL A 21 -5.52 -1.02 9.45
CA VAL A 21 -5.60 -2.11 8.48
C VAL A 21 -6.54 -3.21 8.97
N ALA A 22 -6.43 -3.62 10.23
CA ALA A 22 -7.30 -4.65 10.82
C ALA A 22 -8.79 -4.22 10.84
N GLU A 23 -9.07 -2.94 11.14
CA GLU A 23 -10.43 -2.40 11.07
C GLU A 23 -10.99 -2.44 9.64
N ARG A 24 -10.18 -2.07 8.64
CA ARG A 24 -10.58 -2.13 7.23
C ARG A 24 -10.71 -3.57 6.72
N GLU A 25 -9.84 -4.47 7.18
CA GLU A 25 -9.85 -5.89 6.85
C GLU A 25 -11.16 -6.57 7.27
N ALA A 26 -11.80 -6.13 8.37
CA ALA A 26 -13.10 -6.63 8.77
C ALA A 26 -14.21 -6.40 7.70
N VAL A 27 -14.01 -5.45 6.79
CA VAL A 27 -14.92 -5.16 5.66
C VAL A 27 -14.45 -5.83 4.39
N THR A 28 -13.15 -5.76 4.07
CA THR A 28 -12.61 -6.31 2.81
C THR A 28 -12.41 -7.82 2.86
N ASN A 29 -12.32 -8.40 4.06
CA ASN A 29 -11.92 -9.78 4.32
C ASN A 29 -10.58 -10.15 3.63
N HIS A 30 -9.71 -9.15 3.48
CA HIS A 30 -8.40 -9.28 2.85
C HIS A 30 -7.49 -8.12 3.32
N ASP A 31 -6.46 -8.47 4.08
CA ASP A 31 -5.44 -7.58 4.64
C ASP A 31 -4.73 -6.68 3.62
N MET A 32 -4.24 -7.23 2.50
CA MET A 32 -3.54 -6.46 1.47
C MET A 32 -4.46 -5.48 0.77
N ALA A 33 -5.70 -5.90 0.46
CA ALA A 33 -6.69 -4.99 -0.10
C ALA A 33 -7.02 -3.86 0.88
N ALA A 34 -7.17 -4.19 2.17
CA ALA A 34 -7.38 -3.19 3.22
C ALA A 34 -6.24 -2.18 3.32
N PHE A 35 -4.99 -2.65 3.28
CA PHE A 35 -3.80 -1.81 3.29
C PHE A 35 -3.74 -0.89 2.05
N VAL A 36 -3.97 -1.44 0.85
CA VAL A 36 -3.96 -0.69 -0.40
C VAL A 36 -5.05 0.38 -0.41
N ASP A 37 -6.27 0.05 0.01
CA ASP A 37 -7.38 1.00 0.07
C ASP A 37 -7.06 2.18 1.00
N LEU A 38 -6.58 1.89 2.22
CA LEU A 38 -6.21 2.93 3.18
C LEU A 38 -5.04 3.79 2.70
N LEU A 39 -4.04 3.17 2.07
CA LEU A 39 -2.90 3.90 1.54
C LEU A 39 -3.33 4.81 0.38
N ALA A 40 -4.14 4.31 -0.56
CA ALA A 40 -4.67 5.08 -1.68
C ALA A 40 -5.51 6.27 -1.19
N GLU A 41 -6.36 6.08 -0.18
CA GLU A 41 -7.15 7.16 0.44
C GLU A 41 -6.25 8.26 1.02
N ARG A 42 -5.15 7.88 1.67
CA ARG A 42 -4.20 8.84 2.26
C ARG A 42 -3.34 9.57 1.24
N VAL A 43 -2.99 8.91 0.12
CA VAL A 43 -2.32 9.56 -1.01
C VAL A 43 -3.21 10.63 -1.63
N GLY A 44 -4.52 10.39 -1.69
CA GLY A 44 -5.47 11.30 -2.33
C GLY A 44 -5.24 11.34 -3.85
N PRO A 45 -5.05 12.51 -4.49
CA PRO A 45 -4.71 12.57 -5.91
C PRO A 45 -3.41 11.81 -6.22
N GLY A 46 -3.49 10.73 -7.00
CA GLY A 46 -2.38 9.80 -7.23
C GLY A 46 -2.57 8.43 -6.56
N GLY A 47 -3.54 8.32 -5.63
CA GLY A 47 -3.92 7.08 -4.95
C GLY A 47 -4.39 6.00 -5.93
N GLU A 48 -4.95 6.39 -7.08
CA GLU A 48 -5.38 5.47 -8.13
C GLU A 48 -4.22 4.68 -8.78
N TRP A 49 -2.98 5.09 -8.54
CA TRP A 49 -1.77 4.41 -9.01
C TRP A 49 -1.17 3.45 -7.98
N ILE A 50 -1.67 3.46 -6.73
CA ILE A 50 -1.23 2.50 -5.71
C ILE A 50 -1.63 1.09 -6.15
N HIS A 51 -0.67 0.17 -6.12
CA HIS A 51 -0.83 -1.23 -6.55
C HIS A 51 -1.13 -1.45 -8.05
N TYR A 52 -0.99 -0.42 -8.89
CA TYR A 52 -1.27 -0.54 -10.32
C TYR A 52 -0.39 -1.60 -11.02
N GLY A 53 -1.03 -2.65 -11.53
CA GLY A 53 -0.38 -3.73 -12.28
C GLY A 53 0.36 -4.76 -11.42
N LEU A 54 0.28 -4.64 -10.09
CA LEU A 54 0.88 -5.58 -9.15
C LEU A 54 -0.15 -6.61 -8.66
N THR A 55 0.38 -7.71 -8.13
CA THR A 55 -0.34 -8.66 -7.29
C THR A 55 0.13 -8.54 -5.84
N SER A 56 -0.63 -9.11 -4.90
CA SER A 56 -0.27 -9.13 -3.47
C SER A 56 1.11 -9.73 -3.21
N SER A 57 1.49 -10.78 -3.96
CA SER A 57 2.80 -11.43 -3.81
C SER A 57 3.96 -10.52 -4.19
N ASP A 58 3.80 -9.67 -5.22
CA ASP A 58 4.87 -8.71 -5.60
C ASP A 58 5.25 -7.80 -4.42
N VAL A 59 4.26 -7.40 -3.62
CA VAL A 59 4.46 -6.56 -2.44
C VAL A 59 5.05 -7.37 -1.28
N LEU A 60 4.43 -8.49 -0.93
CA LEU A 60 4.81 -9.29 0.24
C LEU A 60 6.21 -9.90 0.10
N ASP A 61 6.53 -10.47 -1.06
CA ASP A 61 7.81 -11.16 -1.28
C ASP A 61 8.96 -10.14 -1.33
N THR A 62 8.74 -8.98 -1.95
CA THR A 62 9.75 -7.90 -1.99
C THR A 62 10.01 -7.33 -0.60
N ALA A 63 8.95 -7.03 0.16
CA ALA A 63 9.09 -6.52 1.53
C ALA A 63 9.74 -7.56 2.46
N GLY A 64 9.33 -8.82 2.35
CA GLY A 64 9.93 -9.95 3.08
C GLY A 64 11.42 -10.11 2.77
N GLY A 65 11.81 -10.02 1.49
CA GLY A 65 13.21 -10.08 1.07
C GLY A 65 14.06 -8.95 1.66
N VAL A 66 13.50 -7.74 1.76
CA VAL A 66 14.16 -6.60 2.44
C VAL A 66 14.38 -6.89 3.92
N LEU A 67 13.35 -7.39 4.62
CA LEU A 67 13.46 -7.73 6.04
C LEU A 67 14.48 -8.85 6.29
N MET A 68 14.55 -9.86 5.43
CA MET A 68 15.54 -10.94 5.54
C MET A 68 16.97 -10.45 5.29
N ARG A 69 17.16 -9.50 4.37
CA ARG A 69 18.48 -8.88 4.11
C ARG A 69 18.96 -8.05 5.28
N ASP A 70 18.04 -7.37 5.97
CA ASP A 70 18.35 -6.41 7.04
C ASP A 70 18.39 -7.06 8.44
N ALA A 71 18.17 -8.38 8.54
CA ALA A 71 18.27 -9.19 9.76
C ALA A 71 19.72 -9.54 10.11
#